data_AF-A0A950ZUP8-F1
#
_entry.id   AF-A0A950ZUP8-F1
#
_cell.length_a   1.000
_cell.length_b   1.000
_cell.length_c   1.000
_cell.angle_alpha   90.00
_cell.angle_beta   90.00
_cell.angle_gamma   90.00
#
_symmetry.space_group_name_H-M   'P 1'
#
loop_
_entity.id
_entity.type
_entity.pdbx_description
1 polymer ?
#
loop_
_entity_poly.entity_id
_entity_poly.type
_entity_poly.pdbx_seq_one_letter_code
_entity_poly.pdbx_strand_id
1 'polypeptide(L)'
;MAGRSDTVVKARYSRGGQAALKLTKEHLRYAVHRANEQGQRQYREVWDRAGQIDKSAAYERLDRVGPNDHIYRFTLSPHPERQDAGKRLDLRSWTREMFGQLEQRTGQRLEWFAVTHEHRDHRHVHAVVVSARHLDAHQFQAMRETGDANARSQQREPRPGREHPRSRRQPERDVATVTRTLRDRQVGA
;
A
#
# COMPACT_ATOMS: atom_id res chain seq x y z
N MET A 1 -8.73 8.52 -29.24
CA MET A 1 -7.26 8.54 -29.12
C MET A 1 -6.89 8.10 -27.72
N ALA A 2 -6.24 6.94 -27.56
CA ALA A 2 -5.74 6.53 -26.25
C ALA A 2 -4.57 7.45 -25.88
N GLY A 3 -4.81 8.40 -24.97
CA GLY A 3 -3.76 9.25 -24.43
C GLY A 3 -2.68 8.39 -23.78
N ARG A 4 -1.43 8.89 -23.78
CA ARG A 4 -0.32 8.24 -23.09
C ARG A 4 -0.65 8.18 -21.60
N SER A 5 -0.84 6.98 -21.07
CA SER A 5 -1.06 6.74 -19.63
C SER A 5 0.14 7.18 -18.81
N ASP A 6 -0.12 7.82 -17.67
CA ASP A 6 0.90 8.20 -16.69
C ASP A 6 1.28 7.02 -15.79
N THR A 7 0.36 6.07 -15.65
CA THR A 7 0.60 4.79 -15.00
C THR A 7 1.39 3.86 -15.90
N VAL A 8 2.46 3.28 -15.36
CA VAL A 8 3.22 2.20 -16.00
C VAL A 8 2.81 0.87 -15.39
N VAL A 9 2.38 -0.06 -16.24
CA VAL A 9 2.14 -1.47 -15.92
C VAL A 9 3.08 -2.31 -16.76
N LYS A 10 4.05 -2.95 -16.11
CA LYS A 10 4.93 -3.96 -16.70
C LYS A 10 4.56 -5.32 -16.13
N ALA A 11 4.36 -6.31 -17.00
CA ALA A 11 4.02 -7.67 -16.59
C ALA A 11 4.93 -8.67 -17.31
N ARG A 12 5.40 -9.67 -16.58
CA ARG A 12 6.04 -10.88 -17.12
C ARG A 12 5.29 -12.07 -16.56
N TYR A 13 5.11 -13.15 -17.32
CA TYR A 13 4.39 -14.31 -16.83
C TYR A 13 5.07 -15.63 -17.17
N SER A 14 4.69 -16.65 -16.42
CA SER A 14 5.11 -18.05 -16.58
C SER A 14 3.97 -18.96 -16.15
N ARG A 15 3.92 -20.20 -16.68
CA ARG A 15 2.97 -21.23 -16.24
C ARG A 15 3.39 -21.82 -14.88
N GLY A 16 2.44 -22.24 -14.06
CA GLY A 16 2.61 -22.59 -12.63
C GLY A 16 3.39 -23.88 -12.31
N GLY A 17 4.47 -24.17 -13.01
CA GLY A 17 5.37 -25.28 -12.69
C GLY A 17 6.35 -24.98 -11.55
N GLN A 18 7.00 -26.01 -11.02
CA GLN A 18 7.97 -25.93 -9.92
C GLN A 18 9.06 -24.85 -10.14
N ALA A 19 9.62 -24.77 -11.36
CA ALA A 19 10.61 -23.76 -11.71
C ALA A 19 10.06 -22.33 -11.66
N ALA A 20 8.83 -22.12 -12.14
CA ALA A 20 8.17 -20.81 -12.11
C ALA A 20 7.82 -20.38 -10.68
N LEU A 21 7.42 -21.33 -9.83
CA LEU A 21 7.15 -21.10 -8.41
C LEU A 21 8.41 -20.71 -7.66
N LYS A 22 9.52 -21.43 -7.89
CA LYS A 22 10.83 -21.08 -7.32
C LYS A 22 11.26 -19.66 -7.70
N LEU A 23 11.21 -19.33 -9.00
CA LEU A 23 11.54 -17.98 -9.50
C LEU A 23 10.65 -16.90 -8.88
N THR A 24 9.37 -17.21 -8.67
CA THR A 24 8.40 -16.28 -8.09
C THR A 24 8.67 -16.04 -6.60
N LYS A 25 8.98 -17.10 -5.84
CA LYS A 25 9.40 -16.97 -4.43
C LYS A 25 10.71 -16.19 -4.31
N GLU A 26 11.67 -16.39 -5.23
CA GLU A 26 12.90 -15.61 -5.30
C GLU A 26 12.62 -14.13 -5.61
N HIS A 27 11.73 -13.84 -6.56
CA HIS A 27 11.31 -12.48 -6.86
C HIS A 27 10.66 -11.79 -5.64
N LEU A 28 9.76 -12.49 -4.94
CA LEU A 28 9.14 -11.95 -3.72
C LEU A 28 10.17 -11.75 -2.61
N ARG A 29 11.10 -12.69 -2.42
CA ARG A 29 12.22 -12.54 -1.48
C ARG A 29 13.07 -11.31 -1.82
N TYR A 30 13.43 -11.15 -3.08
CA TYR A 30 14.21 -9.99 -3.53
C TYR A 30 13.44 -8.69 -3.26
N ALA A 31 12.14 -8.65 -3.59
CA ALA A 31 11.29 -7.49 -3.33
C ALA A 31 11.24 -7.14 -1.83
N VAL A 32 11.12 -8.13 -0.95
CA VAL A 32 11.10 -7.91 0.50
C VAL A 32 12.45 -7.41 1.03
N HIS A 33 13.57 -7.93 0.52
CA HIS A 33 14.89 -7.80 1.17
C HIS A 33 15.88 -6.88 0.46
N ARG A 34 15.56 -6.29 -0.70
CA ARG A 34 16.55 -5.52 -1.45
C ARG A 34 17.02 -4.28 -0.68
N ALA A 35 18.30 -3.98 -0.82
CA ALA A 35 18.89 -2.79 -0.23
C ALA A 35 18.18 -1.51 -0.72
N ASN A 36 18.07 -0.52 0.17
CA ASN A 36 17.76 0.84 -0.24
C ASN A 36 18.98 1.46 -0.95
N GLU A 37 18.85 2.68 -1.43
CA GLU A 37 19.92 3.38 -2.16
C GLU A 37 21.16 3.67 -1.30
N GLN A 38 21.07 3.49 0.02
CA GLN A 38 22.17 3.62 0.97
C GLN A 38 22.83 2.26 1.27
N GLY A 39 22.46 1.19 0.56
CA GLY A 39 22.99 -0.15 0.77
C GLY A 39 22.41 -0.89 1.98
N GLN A 40 21.49 -0.27 2.72
CA GLN A 40 20.89 -0.86 3.92
C GLN A 40 19.72 -1.79 3.56
N ARG A 41 19.72 -3.00 4.12
CA ARG A 41 18.61 -3.94 3.96
C ARG A 41 17.44 -3.46 4.79
N GLN A 42 16.36 -3.05 4.12
CA GLN A 42 15.09 -2.76 4.77
C GLN A 42 14.17 -3.95 4.58
N TYR A 43 13.59 -4.45 5.68
CA TYR A 43 12.47 -5.37 5.60
C TYR A 43 11.26 -4.60 5.09
N ARG A 44 10.67 -5.07 4.00
CA ARG A 44 9.44 -4.50 3.46
C ARG A 44 8.29 -5.47 3.67
N GLU A 45 7.18 -4.92 4.14
CA GLU A 45 5.96 -5.68 4.37
C GLU A 45 5.41 -6.22 3.06
N VAL A 46 5.03 -7.50 3.08
CA VAL A 46 4.17 -8.08 2.05
C VAL A 46 2.74 -7.71 2.40
N TRP A 47 1.95 -7.36 1.41
CA TRP A 47 0.55 -7.04 1.59
C TRP A 47 -0.29 -7.53 0.42
N ASP A 48 -1.56 -7.75 0.68
CA ASP A 48 -2.57 -8.08 -0.31
C ASP A 48 -3.74 -7.06 -0.23
N ARG A 49 -4.79 -7.29 -1.00
CA ARG A 49 -6.01 -7.72 -0.34
C ARG A 49 -6.49 -6.90 0.84
N ALA A 50 -6.51 -7.63 1.95
CA ALA A 50 -7.06 -7.28 3.23
C ALA A 50 -6.07 -6.49 4.07
N GLY A 51 -4.77 -6.55 3.77
CA GLY A 51 -3.78 -5.87 4.57
C GLY A 51 -2.40 -6.45 4.42
N GLN A 52 -1.60 -6.24 5.46
CA GLN A 52 -0.30 -6.85 5.60
C GLN A 52 -0.43 -8.35 5.85
N ILE A 53 0.49 -9.11 5.29
CA ILE A 53 0.61 -10.55 5.51
C ILE A 53 2.07 -10.93 5.74
N ASP A 54 2.27 -12.07 6.38
CA ASP A 54 3.60 -12.65 6.48
C ASP A 54 4.08 -13.18 5.13
N LYS A 55 5.39 -13.06 4.90
CA LYS A 55 6.03 -13.64 3.71
C LYS A 55 5.86 -15.16 3.66
N SER A 56 5.86 -15.85 4.80
CA SER A 56 5.58 -17.30 4.89
C SER A 56 4.16 -17.61 4.41
N ALA A 57 3.16 -16.84 4.87
CA ALA A 57 1.79 -17.00 4.40
C ALA A 57 1.72 -16.84 2.88
N ALA A 58 2.35 -15.82 2.30
CA ALA A 58 2.41 -15.66 0.84
C ALA A 58 3.04 -16.89 0.13
N TYR A 59 4.07 -17.50 0.71
CA TYR A 59 4.70 -18.71 0.14
C TYR A 59 3.76 -19.92 0.20
N GLU A 60 3.08 -20.14 1.31
CA GLU A 60 2.10 -21.23 1.46
C GLU A 60 0.95 -21.10 0.46
N ARG A 61 0.51 -19.87 0.17
CA ARG A 61 -0.50 -19.64 -0.87
C ARG A 61 0.05 -19.93 -2.27
N LEU A 62 1.31 -19.59 -2.55
CA LEU A 62 1.97 -19.92 -3.82
C LEU A 62 2.17 -21.43 -4.00
N ASP A 63 2.34 -22.21 -2.93
CA ASP A 63 2.48 -23.67 -3.01
C ASP A 63 1.19 -24.38 -3.46
N ARG A 64 0.05 -23.68 -3.44
CA ARG A 64 -1.24 -24.19 -3.93
C ARG A 64 -1.49 -23.93 -5.41
N VAL A 65 -0.59 -23.23 -6.09
CA VAL A 65 -0.75 -22.86 -7.50
C VAL A 65 -0.55 -24.09 -8.38
N GLY A 66 -1.49 -24.30 -9.29
CA GLY A 66 -1.47 -25.43 -10.22
C GLY A 66 -0.55 -25.18 -11.43
N PRO A 67 -0.10 -26.26 -12.12
CA PRO A 67 0.74 -26.15 -13.31
C PRO A 67 0.06 -25.40 -14.46
N ASN A 68 -1.27 -25.35 -14.46
CA ASN A 68 -2.08 -24.67 -15.46
C ASN A 68 -2.41 -23.21 -15.12
N ASP A 69 -2.00 -22.72 -13.96
CA ASP A 69 -2.17 -21.31 -13.63
C ASP A 69 -1.08 -20.46 -14.28
N HIS A 70 -1.40 -19.19 -14.50
CA HIS A 70 -0.45 -18.19 -14.91
C HIS A 70 0.03 -17.43 -13.68
N ILE A 71 1.34 -17.34 -13.51
CA ILE A 71 1.98 -16.53 -12.48
C ILE A 71 2.57 -15.30 -13.15
N TYR A 72 1.97 -14.15 -12.87
CA TYR A 72 2.42 -12.85 -13.32
C TYR A 72 3.28 -12.19 -12.25
N ARG A 73 4.40 -11.59 -12.69
CA ARG A 73 5.22 -10.67 -11.90
C ARG A 73 5.05 -9.28 -12.50
N PHE A 74 4.35 -8.43 -11.77
CA PHE A 74 4.06 -7.05 -12.12
C PHE A 74 5.08 -6.09 -11.50
N THR A 75 5.39 -5.05 -12.25
CA THR A 75 5.96 -3.81 -11.74
C THR A 75 5.02 -2.68 -12.11
N LEU A 76 4.46 -2.03 -11.09
CA LEU A 76 3.50 -0.94 -11.22
C LEU A 76 4.19 0.34 -10.74
N SER A 77 4.19 1.39 -11.54
CA SER A 77 4.77 2.67 -11.11
C SER A 77 3.91 3.84 -11.59
N PRO A 78 3.55 4.78 -10.71
CA PRO A 78 2.95 6.03 -11.12
C PRO A 78 3.99 6.92 -11.80
N HIS A 79 3.54 7.93 -12.54
CA HIS A 79 4.45 8.96 -13.01
C HIS A 79 4.99 9.77 -11.81
N PRO A 80 6.32 9.93 -11.66
CA PRO A 80 6.94 10.55 -10.48
C PRO A 80 6.48 11.99 -10.23
N GLU A 81 6.30 12.79 -11.29
CA GLU A 81 5.88 14.18 -11.14
C GLU A 81 4.37 14.36 -11.24
N ARG A 82 3.74 13.87 -12.32
CA ARG A 82 2.31 14.08 -12.58
C ARG A 82 1.38 13.36 -11.62
N GLN A 83 1.78 12.20 -11.09
CA GLN A 83 0.93 11.39 -10.22
C GLN A 83 1.47 11.35 -8.80
N ASP A 84 2.79 11.36 -8.63
CA ASP A 84 3.43 11.07 -7.35
C ASP A 84 4.39 12.16 -6.85
N ALA A 85 4.17 13.42 -7.26
CA ALA A 85 4.98 14.54 -6.81
C ALA A 85 5.01 14.61 -5.27
N GLY A 86 6.22 14.65 -4.71
CA GLY A 86 6.44 14.67 -3.27
C GLY A 86 6.01 13.38 -2.56
N LYS A 87 5.93 12.24 -3.27
CA LYS A 87 5.60 10.91 -2.72
C LYS A 87 4.23 10.89 -2.03
N ARG A 88 3.25 11.58 -2.62
CA ARG A 88 1.93 11.80 -2.03
C ARG A 88 0.93 10.70 -2.34
N LEU A 89 1.17 9.85 -3.35
CA LEU A 89 0.25 8.80 -3.74
C LEU A 89 0.27 7.65 -2.72
N ASP A 90 -0.89 7.22 -2.23
CA ASP A 90 -1.01 5.95 -1.53
C ASP A 90 -0.94 4.81 -2.56
N LEU A 91 0.25 4.21 -2.67
CA LEU A 91 0.53 3.11 -3.59
C LEU A 91 -0.21 1.82 -3.24
N ARG A 92 -0.59 1.60 -1.97
CA ARG A 92 -1.36 0.41 -1.58
C ARG A 92 -2.79 0.54 -2.08
N SER A 93 -3.45 1.65 -1.78
CA SER A 93 -4.81 1.92 -2.28
C SER A 93 -4.84 1.94 -3.81
N TRP A 94 -3.88 2.62 -4.42
CA TRP A 94 -3.75 2.72 -5.88
C TRP A 94 -3.61 1.34 -6.56
N THR A 95 -2.80 0.46 -5.99
CA THR A 95 -2.63 -0.90 -6.52
C THR A 95 -3.87 -1.77 -6.31
N ARG A 96 -4.52 -1.66 -5.15
CA ARG A 96 -5.75 -2.41 -4.84
C ARG A 96 -6.86 -2.10 -5.84
N GLU A 97 -7.04 -0.83 -6.21
CA GLU A 97 -8.01 -0.44 -7.24
C GLU A 97 -7.68 -1.05 -8.61
N MET A 98 -6.41 -1.00 -9.04
CA MET A 98 -6.02 -1.61 -10.31
C MET A 98 -6.27 -3.12 -10.34
N PHE A 99 -5.95 -3.84 -9.26
CA PHE A 99 -6.25 -5.27 -9.19
C PHE A 99 -7.74 -5.56 -9.02
N GLY A 100 -8.49 -4.72 -8.31
CA GLY A 100 -9.95 -4.80 -8.27
C GLY A 100 -10.58 -4.67 -9.65
N GLN A 101 -10.12 -3.71 -10.45
CA GLN A 101 -10.55 -3.57 -11.84
C GLN A 101 -10.17 -4.78 -12.69
N LEU A 102 -8.96 -5.32 -12.51
CA LEU A 102 -8.48 -6.50 -13.22
C LEU A 102 -9.35 -7.73 -12.92
N GLU A 103 -9.74 -7.94 -11.66
CA GLU A 103 -10.69 -8.99 -11.26
C GLU A 103 -12.05 -8.82 -11.93
N GLN A 104 -12.60 -7.60 -11.95
CA GLN A 104 -13.86 -7.31 -12.62
C GLN A 104 -13.79 -7.59 -14.13
N ARG A 105 -12.71 -7.19 -14.80
CA ARG A 105 -12.54 -7.39 -16.25
C ARG A 105 -12.35 -8.85 -16.64
N THR A 106 -11.72 -9.63 -15.77
CA THR A 106 -11.43 -11.04 -16.04
C THR A 106 -12.57 -11.97 -15.59
N GLY A 107 -13.46 -11.47 -14.71
CA GLY A 107 -14.53 -12.26 -14.11
C GLY A 107 -14.02 -13.35 -13.17
N GLN A 108 -12.79 -13.21 -12.65
CA GLN A 108 -12.19 -14.16 -11.72
C GLN A 108 -11.58 -13.44 -10.51
N ARG A 109 -11.57 -14.15 -9.38
CA ARG A 109 -10.77 -13.75 -8.24
C ARG A 109 -9.29 -14.02 -8.53
N LEU A 110 -8.43 -13.09 -8.17
CA LEU A 110 -6.99 -13.20 -8.31
C LEU A 110 -6.36 -13.35 -6.93
N GLU A 111 -5.48 -14.34 -6.79
CA GLU A 111 -4.58 -14.39 -5.64
C GLU A 111 -3.38 -13.49 -5.95
N TRP A 112 -3.09 -12.51 -5.11
CA TRP A 112 -1.98 -11.61 -5.35
C TRP A 112 -1.33 -11.09 -4.07
N PHE A 113 -0.04 -10.79 -4.19
CA PHE A 113 0.82 -10.28 -3.12
C PHE A 113 1.65 -9.14 -3.67
N ALA A 114 1.87 -8.10 -2.89
CA ALA A 114 2.60 -6.93 -3.31
C ALA A 114 3.60 -6.44 -2.26
N VAL A 115 4.62 -5.73 -2.73
CA VAL A 115 5.63 -5.05 -1.92
C VAL A 115 5.88 -3.67 -2.52
N THR A 116 5.80 -2.63 -1.69
CA THR A 116 6.00 -1.24 -2.10
C THR A 116 7.48 -0.85 -1.96
N HIS A 117 8.06 -0.28 -3.01
CA HIS A 117 9.45 0.13 -3.05
C HIS A 117 9.56 1.64 -3.18
N GLU A 118 10.18 2.23 -2.16
CA GLU A 118 10.48 3.64 -2.04
C GLU A 118 11.90 3.93 -2.58
N HIS A 119 12.01 4.31 -3.85
CA HIS A 119 13.24 4.91 -4.38
C HIS A 119 13.18 6.43 -4.25
N ARG A 120 14.32 7.13 -4.27
CA ARG A 120 14.35 8.60 -4.26
C ARG A 120 13.62 9.14 -5.48
N ASP A 121 13.86 8.56 -6.64
CA ASP A 121 13.38 9.11 -7.92
C ASP A 121 12.03 8.51 -8.35
N HIS A 122 11.84 7.20 -8.18
CA HIS A 122 10.67 6.49 -8.72
C HIS A 122 10.14 5.40 -7.79
N ARG A 123 9.04 5.69 -7.10
CA ARG A 123 8.35 4.68 -6.29
C ARG A 123 7.62 3.68 -7.19
N HIS A 124 7.61 2.42 -6.78
CA HIS A 124 6.95 1.37 -7.54
C HIS A 124 6.53 0.20 -6.66
N VAL A 125 5.59 -0.60 -7.15
CA VAL A 125 5.09 -1.81 -6.51
C VAL A 125 5.52 -3.02 -7.31
N HIS A 126 6.16 -3.99 -6.65
CA HIS A 126 6.31 -5.34 -7.20
C HIS A 126 5.13 -6.17 -6.73
N ALA A 127 4.46 -6.85 -7.65
CA ALA A 127 3.34 -7.70 -7.30
C ALA A 127 3.42 -9.05 -8.02
N VAL A 128 3.07 -10.11 -7.30
CA VAL A 128 2.85 -11.44 -7.84
C VAL A 128 1.35 -11.65 -7.94
N VAL A 129 0.86 -12.08 -9.11
CA VAL A 129 -0.56 -12.35 -9.34
C VAL A 129 -0.70 -13.74 -9.95
N VAL A 130 -1.57 -14.55 -9.39
CA VAL A 130 -1.94 -15.86 -9.93
C VAL A 130 -3.29 -15.72 -10.64
N SER A 131 -3.35 -16.22 -11.87
CA SER A 131 -4.54 -16.19 -12.70
C SER A 131 -4.75 -17.52 -13.42
N ALA A 132 -5.95 -18.07 -13.34
CA ALA A 132 -6.32 -19.25 -14.12
C ALA A 132 -6.29 -18.98 -15.63
N ARG A 133 -6.60 -17.74 -16.05
CA ARG A 133 -6.65 -17.32 -17.46
C ARG A 133 -5.49 -16.42 -17.83
N HIS A 134 -5.17 -16.41 -19.12
CA HIS A 134 -4.20 -15.47 -19.67
C HIS A 134 -4.78 -14.04 -19.66
N LEU A 135 -3.96 -13.08 -19.25
CA LEU A 135 -4.23 -11.65 -19.31
C LEU A 135 -3.64 -11.05 -20.58
N ASP A 136 -4.49 -10.36 -21.34
CA ASP A 136 -4.21 -9.66 -22.58
C ASP A 136 -3.99 -8.15 -22.40
N ALA A 137 -3.72 -7.48 -23.52
CA ALA A 137 -3.42 -6.05 -23.56
C ALA A 137 -4.58 -5.15 -23.12
N HIS A 138 -5.84 -5.56 -23.35
CA HIS A 138 -7.01 -4.77 -22.95
C HIS A 138 -7.15 -4.74 -21.44
N GLN A 139 -6.86 -5.83 -20.74
CA GLN A 139 -6.86 -5.80 -19.28
C GLN A 139 -5.74 -4.92 -18.73
N PHE A 140 -4.54 -4.93 -19.33
CA PHE A 140 -3.46 -4.01 -18.92
C PHE A 140 -3.76 -2.55 -19.23
N GLN A 141 -4.49 -2.27 -20.32
CA GLN A 141 -4.99 -0.93 -20.60
C GLN A 141 -5.99 -0.48 -19.52
N ALA A 142 -6.96 -1.32 -19.17
CA ALA A 142 -7.93 -1.00 -18.11
C ALA A 142 -7.27 -0.75 -16.74
N MET A 143 -6.21 -1.51 -16.42
CA MET A 143 -5.41 -1.26 -15.22
C MET A 143 -4.77 0.14 -15.24
N ARG A 144 -4.18 0.54 -16.38
CA ARG A 144 -3.58 1.87 -16.54
C ARG A 144 -4.60 2.99 -16.38
N GLU A 145 -5.76 2.85 -17.02
CA GLU A 145 -6.87 3.81 -16.91
C GLU A 145 -7.35 3.95 -15.47
N THR A 146 -7.44 2.83 -14.74
CA THR A 146 -7.80 2.81 -13.31
C THR A 146 -6.73 3.46 -12.45
N GLY A 147 -5.45 3.15 -12.70
CA GLY A 147 -4.34 3.77 -12.00
C GLY A 147 -4.31 5.28 -12.19
N ASP A 148 -4.57 5.76 -13.41
CA ASP A 148 -4.64 7.18 -13.74
C ASP A 148 -5.84 7.85 -13.06
N ALA A 149 -7.01 7.21 -13.06
CA ALA A 149 -8.20 7.73 -12.40
C ALA A 149 -8.03 7.81 -10.87
N ASN A 150 -7.51 6.74 -10.26
CA ASN A 150 -7.29 6.71 -8.81
C ASN A 150 -6.23 7.73 -8.38
N ALA A 151 -5.13 7.87 -9.12
CA ALA A 151 -4.12 8.88 -8.83
C ALA A 151 -4.70 10.29 -8.85
N ARG A 152 -5.54 10.61 -9.85
CA ARG A 152 -6.26 11.90 -9.90
C ARG A 152 -7.23 12.08 -8.73
N SER A 153 -7.91 11.01 -8.30
CA SER A 153 -8.83 11.06 -7.15
C SER A 153 -8.08 11.41 -5.85
N GLN A 154 -6.99 10.70 -5.56
CA GLN A 154 -6.18 10.93 -4.37
C GLN A 154 -5.55 12.34 -4.31
N GLN A 155 -5.30 12.95 -5.47
CA GLN A 155 -4.81 14.34 -5.53
C GLN A 155 -5.88 15.37 -5.21
N ARG A 156 -7.16 15.05 -5.43
CA ARG A 156 -8.32 15.93 -5.16
C ARG A 156 -8.79 15.87 -3.72
N GLU A 157 -8.51 14.77 -3.01
CA GLU A 157 -8.92 14.62 -1.62
C GLU A 157 -8.19 15.62 -0.70
N PRO A 158 -8.93 16.46 0.04
CA PRO A 158 -8.36 17.29 1.10
C PRO A 158 -7.75 16.37 2.17
N ARG A 159 -6.54 16.69 2.63
CA ARG A 159 -5.90 15.89 3.69
C ARG A 159 -6.81 15.86 4.94
N PRO A 160 -7.02 14.70 5.59
CA PRO A 160 -7.32 14.73 7.01
C PRO A 160 -6.15 15.47 7.69
N GLY A 161 -6.48 16.53 8.41
CA GLY A 161 -5.51 17.45 8.99
C GLY A 161 -4.44 16.69 9.78
N ARG A 162 -3.17 17.03 9.53
CA ARG A 162 -2.11 16.74 10.51
C ARG A 162 -2.54 17.42 11.81
N GLU A 163 -2.96 16.64 12.79
CA GLU A 163 -3.04 17.12 14.17
C GLU A 163 -1.65 17.66 14.53
N HIS A 164 -1.54 18.99 14.56
CA HIS A 164 -0.43 19.62 15.26
C HIS A 164 -0.65 19.29 16.73
N PRO A 165 0.35 18.77 17.45
CA PRO A 165 0.27 18.73 18.90
C PRO A 165 0.12 20.18 19.35
N ARG A 166 -1.08 20.55 19.79
CA ARG A 166 -1.30 21.84 20.45
C ARG A 166 -0.33 21.86 21.61
N SER A 167 0.65 22.77 21.56
CA SER A 167 1.51 23.01 22.72
C SER A 167 0.57 23.34 23.88
N ARG A 168 0.57 22.46 24.86
CA ARG A 168 -0.18 22.60 26.10
C ARG A 168 0.45 23.79 26.82
N ARG A 169 -0.02 25.00 26.54
CA ARG A 169 0.25 26.16 27.40
C ARG A 169 -0.28 25.77 28.78
N GLN A 170 0.64 25.64 29.72
CA GLN A 170 0.28 25.48 31.13
C GLN A 170 -0.48 26.74 31.56
N PRO A 171 -1.65 26.63 32.20
CA PRO A 171 -2.25 27.80 32.83
C PRO A 171 -1.40 28.16 34.05
N GLU A 172 -1.01 29.44 34.10
CA GLU A 172 -0.41 30.08 35.26
C GLU A 172 -1.33 29.89 36.48
N ARG A 173 -0.71 29.60 37.62
CA ARG A 173 -1.41 29.39 38.89
C ARG A 173 -1.79 30.74 39.47
N ASP A 174 -3.06 31.11 39.38
CA ASP A 174 -3.62 32.17 40.22
C ASP A 174 -3.77 31.66 41.66
N VAL A 175 -3.03 32.30 42.56
CA VAL A 175 -3.16 32.15 44.00
C VAL A 175 -4.31 33.05 44.44
N ALA A 176 -5.43 32.43 44.84
CA ALA A 176 -6.47 33.11 45.61
C ALA A 176 -6.99 32.17 46.70
N THR A 177 -6.40 32.28 47.89
CA THR A 177 -6.85 31.62 49.11
C THR A 177 -8.02 32.38 49.70
N VAL A 178 -9.25 31.89 49.52
CA VAL A 178 -10.43 32.17 50.37
C VAL A 178 -11.27 30.89 50.29
N THR A 179 -11.54 30.12 51.34
CA THR A 179 -12.36 30.45 52.50
C THR A 179 -12.30 29.27 53.47
N ARG A 180 -12.39 29.49 54.79
CA ARG A 180 -13.20 28.58 55.62
C ARG A 180 -13.69 29.29 56.89
N THR A 181 -14.96 29.63 56.89
CA THR A 181 -15.73 29.96 58.09
C THR A 181 -16.60 28.76 58.45
N LEU A 182 -16.81 28.60 59.75
CA LEU A 182 -17.86 27.85 60.47
C LEU A 182 -17.54 26.44 60.98
N ARG A 183 -17.35 26.37 62.31
CA ARG A 183 -18.07 25.60 63.36
C ARG A 183 -17.25 25.70 64.66
N ASP A 184 -17.75 25.70 65.88
CA ASP A 184 -19.07 25.53 66.48
C ASP A 184 -18.95 25.94 67.98
N ARG A 185 -20.07 26.39 68.57
CA ARG A 185 -20.57 26.13 69.95
C ARG A 185 -19.82 26.54 71.24
N GLN A 186 -20.62 27.23 72.09
CA GLN A 186 -20.75 27.18 73.58
C GLN A 186 -19.52 27.53 74.43
N VAL A 187 -19.59 28.31 75.53
CA VAL A 187 -20.25 28.10 76.85
C VAL A 187 -20.29 29.50 77.52
N GLY A 188 -21.41 30.03 78.05
CA GLY A 188 -21.95 29.77 79.40
C GLY A 188 -21.32 30.69 80.47
N ALA A 189 -22.08 31.70 80.92
CA ALA A 189 -22.15 32.28 82.28
C ALA A 189 -23.17 33.42 82.28
#